data_AF-A0A9Q1FHW3-F1
#
_entry.id   AF-A0A9Q1FHW3-F1
#
_cell.length_a   1.000
_cell.length_b   1.000
_cell.length_c   1.000
_cell.angle_alpha   90.00
_cell.angle_beta   90.00
_cell.angle_gamma   90.00
#
_symmetry.space_group_name_H-M   'P 1'
#
loop_
_entity.id
_entity.type
_entity.pdbx_description
1 polymer ?
#
loop_
_entity_poly.entity_id
_entity_poly.type
_entity_poly.pdbx_seq_one_letter_code
_entity_poly.pdbx_strand_id
1 'polypeptide(L)'
;MKTNVCRTSISLSQRRKVQTLERQGGSAVKKLERMGELIYSYGAECFGVVEKRKRTPPIPTKSRRQQEIDRLIMEKRQLKKLWTKAPDEEKEGINLLQTDIKARLIAENLRKKCRKK
;
A
#
# COMPACT_ATOMS: atom_id res chain seq x y z
N MET A 1 -3.04 30.80 -6.74
CA MET A 1 -2.78 29.90 -7.87
C MET A 1 -1.69 30.53 -8.72
N LYS A 2 -0.49 29.94 -8.82
CA LYS A 2 0.58 30.48 -9.65
C LYS A 2 0.37 29.95 -11.07
N THR A 3 -0.09 30.80 -11.99
CA THR A 3 -0.08 30.50 -13.42
C THR A 3 1.37 30.54 -13.87
N ASN A 4 1.98 29.35 -14.05
CA ASN A 4 3.22 29.24 -14.79
C ASN A 4 2.90 29.50 -16.26
N VAL A 5 2.86 30.79 -16.64
CA VAL A 5 2.83 31.18 -18.04
C VAL A 5 4.21 30.84 -18.60
N CYS A 6 4.33 29.63 -19.15
CA CYS A 6 5.52 29.21 -19.86
C CYS A 6 5.63 30.14 -21.08
N ARG A 7 6.52 31.14 -20.99
CA ARG A 7 6.90 32.00 -22.12
C ARG A 7 7.11 31.11 -23.34
N THR A 8 6.51 31.50 -24.45
CA THR A 8 6.49 30.84 -25.77
C THR A 8 7.87 30.76 -26.44
N SER A 9 8.89 30.35 -25.70
CA SER A 9 10.22 30.05 -26.22
C SER A 9 10.35 28.54 -26.38
N ILE A 10 9.89 28.01 -27.52
CA ILE A 10 10.28 26.67 -27.98
C ILE A 10 11.81 26.65 -28.00
N SER A 11 12.43 25.79 -27.20
CA SER A 11 13.89 25.74 -27.10
C SER A 11 14.51 25.45 -28.48
N LEU A 12 15.72 25.98 -28.72
CA LEU A 12 16.46 25.72 -29.97
C LEU A 12 16.66 24.21 -30.21
N SER A 13 16.69 23.42 -29.14
CA SER A 13 16.74 21.95 -29.18
C SER A 13 15.45 21.36 -29.74
N GLN A 14 14.28 21.81 -29.25
CA GLN A 14 12.97 21.37 -29.73
C GLN A 14 12.74 21.72 -31.21
N ARG A 15 13.16 22.92 -31.66
CA ARG A 15 13.08 23.32 -33.08
C ARG A 15 13.92 22.43 -34.00
N ARG A 16 15.15 22.08 -33.58
CA ARG A 16 16.03 21.17 -34.34
C ARG A 16 15.44 19.76 -34.44
N LYS A 17 14.75 19.28 -33.39
CA LYS A 17 14.08 17.97 -33.40
C LYS A 17 12.94 17.92 -34.43
N VAL A 18 12.10 18.96 -34.49
CA VAL A 18 11.04 19.07 -35.52
C VAL A 18 11.63 19.07 -36.93
N GLN A 19 12.65 19.90 -37.18
CA GLN A 19 13.31 19.97 -38.49
C GLN A 19 13.97 18.64 -38.90
N THR A 20 14.49 17.89 -37.94
CA THR A 20 15.06 16.56 -38.17
C THR A 20 13.97 15.54 -38.53
N LEU A 21 12.78 15.62 -37.92
CA LEU A 21 11.65 14.73 -38.24
C LEU A 21 11.11 14.95 -39.65
N GLU A 22 11.04 16.20 -40.11
CA GLU A 22 10.59 16.55 -41.46
C GLU A 22 11.52 15.97 -42.54
N ARG A 23 12.83 15.92 -42.26
CA ARG A 23 13.87 15.44 -43.19
C ARG A 23 14.04 13.92 -43.21
N GLN A 24 13.40 13.18 -42.31
CA GLN A 24 13.55 11.73 -42.21
C GLN A 24 12.63 10.98 -43.20
N GLY A 25 13.21 10.04 -43.94
CA GLY A 25 12.48 9.03 -44.72
C GLY A 25 12.02 7.87 -43.83
N GLY A 26 10.82 7.33 -44.08
CA GLY A 26 10.26 6.19 -43.34
C GLY A 26 8.74 6.08 -43.46
N SER A 27 8.17 4.96 -43.00
CA SER A 27 6.72 4.74 -42.95
C SER A 27 6.02 5.79 -42.07
N ALA A 28 4.84 6.24 -42.50
CA ALA A 28 4.04 7.25 -41.82
C ALA A 28 3.79 6.94 -40.34
N VAL A 29 3.64 5.65 -39.99
CA VAL A 29 3.42 5.19 -38.61
C VAL A 29 4.58 5.57 -37.69
N LYS A 30 5.83 5.38 -38.15
CA LYS A 30 7.03 5.70 -37.37
C LYS A 30 7.21 7.22 -37.20
N LYS A 31 6.72 8.01 -38.16
CA LYS A 31 6.74 9.48 -38.05
C LYS A 31 5.75 9.96 -36.99
N LEU A 32 4.53 9.39 -36.98
CA LEU A 32 3.49 9.70 -36.00
C LEU A 32 3.91 9.33 -34.57
N GLU A 33 4.55 8.17 -34.40
CA GLU A 33 5.07 7.73 -33.09
C GLU A 33 6.10 8.73 -32.52
N ARG A 34 7.08 9.12 -33.33
CA ARG A 34 8.11 10.11 -32.95
C ARG A 34 7.55 11.50 -32.70
N MET A 35 6.53 11.90 -33.46
CA MET A 35 5.81 13.15 -33.19
C MET A 35 5.10 13.09 -31.83
N GLY A 36 4.47 11.96 -31.51
CA GLY A 36 3.83 11.75 -30.21
C GLY A 36 4.82 11.86 -29.05
N GLU A 37 5.99 11.24 -29.17
CA GLU A 37 7.07 11.35 -28.19
C GLU A 37 7.55 12.80 -28.00
N LEU A 38 7.70 13.55 -29.10
CA LEU A 38 8.12 14.94 -29.06
C LEU A 38 7.09 15.81 -28.34
N ILE A 39 5.81 15.67 -28.68
CA ILE A 39 4.70 16.39 -28.04
C ILE A 39 4.64 16.07 -26.54
N TYR A 40 4.77 14.78 -26.18
CA TYR A 40 4.78 14.36 -24.79
C TYR A 40 5.96 14.95 -24.02
N SER A 41 7.17 14.90 -24.59
CA SER A 41 8.37 15.45 -23.94
C SER A 41 8.27 16.96 -23.70
N TYR A 42 7.74 17.72 -24.69
CA TYR A 42 7.45 19.14 -24.52
C TYR A 42 6.41 19.39 -23.42
N GLY A 43 5.31 18.62 -23.44
CA GLY A 43 4.28 18.72 -22.41
C GLY A 43 4.81 18.41 -21.01
N ALA A 44 5.65 17.39 -20.88
CA ALA A 44 6.28 17.01 -19.62
C ALA A 44 7.27 18.07 -19.12
N GLU A 45 8.04 18.71 -20.00
CA GLU A 45 8.95 19.81 -19.66
C GLU A 45 8.18 21.05 -19.17
N CYS A 46 7.07 21.41 -19.82
CA CYS A 46 6.29 22.61 -19.48
C CYS A 46 5.34 22.43 -18.29
N PHE A 47 4.68 21.29 -18.19
CA PHE A 47 3.60 21.04 -17.23
C PHE A 47 3.96 20.04 -16.14
N GLY A 48 5.13 19.40 -16.24
CA GLY A 48 5.53 18.29 -15.38
C GLY A 48 4.80 16.99 -15.74
N VAL A 49 5.25 15.88 -15.14
CA VAL A 49 4.56 14.58 -15.24
C VAL A 49 3.67 14.41 -14.02
N VAL A 50 2.36 14.19 -14.24
CA VAL A 50 1.46 13.82 -13.15
C VAL A 50 1.78 12.39 -12.73
N GLU A 51 2.64 12.24 -11.73
CA GLU A 51 2.83 10.95 -11.08
C GLU A 51 1.50 10.51 -10.45
N LYS A 52 1.00 9.35 -10.89
CA LYS A 52 -0.13 8.72 -10.21
C LYS A 52 0.32 8.46 -8.78
N ARG A 53 -0.26 9.17 -7.81
CA ARG A 53 -0.03 8.91 -6.38
C ARG A 53 -0.19 7.41 -6.16
N LYS A 54 0.90 6.73 -5.77
CA LYS A 54 0.86 5.33 -5.37
C LYS A 54 -0.16 5.26 -4.25
N ARG A 55 -1.34 4.69 -4.52
CA ARG A 55 -2.35 4.43 -3.49
C ARG A 55 -1.76 3.35 -2.60
N THR A 56 -1.04 3.75 -1.55
CA THR A 56 -0.71 2.82 -0.47
C THR A 56 -2.04 2.31 0.06
N PRO A 57 -2.29 1.00 0.08
CA PRO A 57 -3.50 0.48 0.68
C PRO A 57 -3.54 0.98 2.12
N PRO A 58 -4.68 1.52 2.59
CA PRO A 58 -4.78 1.97 3.96
C PRO A 58 -4.42 0.80 4.87
N ILE A 59 -3.47 1.01 5.78
CA ILE A 59 -3.14 0.03 6.81
C ILE A 59 -4.44 -0.19 7.58
N PRO A 60 -5.02 -1.41 7.57
CA PRO A 60 -6.27 -1.64 8.28
C PRO A 60 -6.00 -1.40 9.77
N THR A 61 -6.51 -0.29 10.29
CA THR A 61 -6.49 0.00 11.72
C THR A 61 -7.32 -1.06 12.41
N LYS A 62 -6.64 -1.96 13.13
CA LYS A 62 -7.29 -3.02 13.90
C LYS A 62 -8.26 -2.39 14.90
N SER A 63 -9.52 -2.79 14.83
CA SER A 63 -10.53 -2.43 15.84
C SER A 63 -10.06 -2.86 17.23
N ARG A 64 -10.43 -2.10 18.28
CA ARG A 64 -10.13 -2.40 19.69
C ARG A 64 -10.36 -3.88 20.04
N ARG A 65 -11.45 -4.46 19.55
CA ARG A 65 -11.78 -5.88 19.76
C ARG A 65 -10.78 -6.82 19.09
N GLN A 66 -10.34 -6.51 17.89
CA GLN A 66 -9.34 -7.33 17.19
C GLN A 66 -8.00 -7.27 17.90
N GLN A 67 -7.64 -6.10 18.45
CA GLN A 67 -6.45 -5.96 19.30
C GLN A 67 -6.54 -6.84 20.55
N GLU A 68 -7.72 -6.91 21.18
CA GLU A 68 -7.94 -7.76 22.36
C GLU A 68 -7.85 -9.25 22.03
N ILE A 69 -8.44 -9.68 20.90
CA ILE A 69 -8.29 -11.07 20.41
C ILE A 69 -6.82 -11.40 20.17
N ASP A 70 -6.09 -10.51 19.50
CA ASP A 70 -4.67 -10.71 19.20
C ASP A 70 -3.84 -10.82 20.49
N ARG A 71 -4.13 -10.00 21.53
CA ARG A 71 -3.51 -10.08 22.86
C ARG A 71 -3.74 -11.44 23.51
N LEU A 72 -4.99 -11.91 23.58
CA LEU A 72 -5.33 -13.21 24.16
C LEU A 72 -4.66 -14.37 23.41
N ILE A 73 -4.52 -14.29 22.09
CA ILE A 73 -3.81 -15.29 21.29
C ILE A 73 -2.30 -15.28 21.62
N MET A 74 -1.70 -14.09 21.78
CA MET A 74 -0.29 -13.97 22.16
C MET A 74 -0.03 -14.57 23.55
N GLU A 75 -0.87 -14.24 24.53
CA GLU A 75 -0.78 -14.73 25.89
C GLU A 75 -0.92 -16.26 25.95
N LYS A 76 -1.90 -16.83 25.24
CA LYS A 76 -2.02 -18.28 25.08
C LYS A 76 -0.76 -18.93 24.52
N ARG A 77 -0.12 -18.31 23.52
CA ARG A 77 1.13 -18.81 22.92
C ARG A 77 2.28 -18.75 23.93
N GLN A 78 2.36 -17.69 24.74
CA GLN A 78 3.36 -17.56 25.80
C GLN A 78 3.16 -18.64 26.86
N LEU A 79 1.93 -18.84 27.36
CA LEU A 79 1.62 -19.91 28.31
C LEU A 79 1.93 -21.29 27.76
N LYS A 80 1.70 -21.54 26.48
CA LYS A 80 2.09 -22.81 25.85
C LYS A 80 3.61 -23.00 25.87
N LYS A 81 4.38 -21.95 25.60
CA LYS A 81 5.85 -22.00 25.68
C LYS A 81 6.34 -22.25 27.11
N LEU A 82 5.68 -21.65 28.10
CA LEU A 82 5.97 -21.87 29.52
C LEU A 82 5.63 -23.31 29.92
N TRP A 83 4.47 -23.82 29.50
CA TRP A 83 4.04 -25.20 29.76
C TRP A 83 5.05 -26.24 29.26
N THR A 84 5.65 -26.02 28.09
CA THR A 84 6.70 -26.91 27.55
C THR A 84 7.98 -26.91 28.40
N LYS A 85 8.26 -25.84 29.14
CA LYS A 85 9.49 -25.68 29.94
C LYS A 85 9.29 -25.94 31.44
N ALA A 86 8.05 -25.91 31.91
CA ALA A 86 7.73 -25.98 33.33
C ALA A 86 7.80 -27.41 33.90
N PRO A 87 8.13 -27.58 35.19
CA PRO A 87 7.99 -28.84 35.91
C PRO A 87 6.51 -29.22 36.07
N ASP A 88 6.23 -30.50 36.33
CA ASP A 88 4.86 -31.04 36.34
C ASP A 88 3.93 -30.37 37.37
N GLU A 89 4.49 -29.94 38.51
CA GLU A 89 3.79 -29.20 39.57
C GLU A 89 3.26 -27.84 39.08
N GLU A 90 4.02 -27.13 38.25
CA GLU A 90 3.64 -25.82 37.71
C GLU A 90 2.72 -25.93 36.49
N LYS A 91 2.70 -27.10 35.81
CA LYS A 91 1.85 -27.33 34.63
C LYS A 91 0.37 -27.26 34.95
N GLU A 92 -0.05 -27.66 36.16
CA GLU A 92 -1.44 -27.55 36.59
C GLU A 92 -1.90 -26.09 36.67
N GLY A 93 -1.08 -25.23 37.28
CA GLY A 93 -1.34 -23.78 37.33
C GLY A 93 -1.40 -23.14 35.93
N ILE A 94 -0.48 -23.54 35.05
CA ILE A 94 -0.47 -23.05 33.66
C ILE A 94 -1.72 -23.53 32.89
N ASN A 95 -2.21 -24.75 33.15
CA ASN A 95 -3.42 -25.27 32.54
C ASN A 95 -4.66 -24.46 32.96
N LEU A 96 -4.78 -24.07 34.22
CA LEU A 96 -5.86 -23.19 34.70
C LEU A 96 -5.85 -21.83 34.00
N LEU A 97 -4.67 -21.24 33.80
CA LEU A 97 -4.55 -19.98 33.06
C LEU A 97 -4.92 -20.14 31.57
N GLN A 98 -4.57 -21.28 30.96
CA GLN A 98 -4.95 -21.56 29.58
C GLN A 98 -6.46 -21.75 29.40
N THR A 99 -7.14 -22.40 30.36
CA THR A 99 -8.60 -22.59 30.29
C THR A 99 -9.35 -21.27 30.46
N ASP A 100 -8.91 -20.38 31.34
CA ASP A 100 -9.49 -19.03 31.49
C ASP A 100 -9.34 -18.21 30.21
N ILE A 101 -8.14 -18.15 29.62
CA ILE A 101 -7.91 -17.45 28.34
C ILE A 101 -8.80 -18.04 27.23
N LYS A 102 -8.97 -19.38 27.19
CA LYS A 102 -9.86 -20.03 26.22
C LYS A 102 -11.31 -19.60 26.41
N ALA A 103 -11.80 -19.52 27.65
CA ALA A 103 -13.15 -19.06 27.96
C ALA A 103 -13.37 -17.60 27.54
N ARG A 104 -12.41 -16.71 27.85
CA ARG A 104 -12.44 -15.29 27.45
C ARG A 104 -12.47 -15.12 25.93
N LEU A 105 -11.68 -15.91 25.20
CA LEU A 105 -11.63 -15.87 23.74
C LEU A 105 -12.94 -16.33 23.10
N ILE A 106 -13.61 -17.34 23.68
CA ILE A 106 -14.95 -17.77 23.26
C ILE A 106 -15.96 -16.65 23.50
N ALA A 107 -15.99 -16.06 24.69
CA ALA A 107 -16.91 -14.98 25.04
C ALA A 107 -16.75 -13.76 24.10
N GLU A 108 -15.51 -13.35 23.83
CA GLU A 108 -15.22 -12.22 22.95
C GLU A 108 -15.61 -12.52 21.49
N ASN A 109 -15.56 -13.79 21.06
CA ASN A 109 -16.05 -14.22 19.75
C ASN A 109 -17.58 -14.26 19.66
N LEU A 110 -18.28 -14.66 20.71
CA LEU A 110 -19.74 -14.71 20.76
C LEU A 110 -20.39 -13.33 20.72
N ARG A 111 -19.73 -12.28 21.24
CA ARG A 111 -20.17 -10.88 21.12
C ARG A 111 -20.43 -10.42 19.67
N LYS A 112 -19.79 -11.06 18.67
CA LYS A 112 -20.06 -10.80 17.24
C LYS A 112 -21.43 -11.30 16.79
N LYS A 113 -21.93 -12.39 17.38
CA LYS A 113 -23.19 -13.03 16.98
C LYS A 113 -24.42 -12.27 17.52
N CYS A 114 -24.34 -11.72 18.74
CA CYS A 114 -25.45 -11.01 19.37
C CYS A 114 -25.77 -9.65 18.72
N ARG A 115 -24.81 -8.98 18.08
CA ARG A 115 -25.00 -7.67 17.43
C ARG A 115 -25.61 -7.72 16.03
N LYS A 116 -25.80 -8.91 15.46
CA LYS A 116 -26.36 -9.11 14.12
C LYS A 116 -27.84 -9.52 14.12
N LYS A 117 -28.51 -9.35 15.26
CA LYS A 117 -29.92 -9.71 15.45
C LYS A 117 -30.76 -8.45 15.57
#